data_AF-G5Q6T8-F1
#
_entry.id   AF-G5Q6T8-F1
#
_cell.length_a   1.000
_cell.length_b   1.000
_cell.length_c   1.000
_cell.angle_alpha   90.00
_cell.angle_beta   90.00
_cell.angle_gamma   90.00
#
_symmetry.space_group_name_H-M   'P 1'
#
loop_
_entity.id
_entity.type
_entity.pdbx_description
1 polymer ?
#
loop_
_entity_poly.entity_id
_entity_poly.type
_entity_poly.pdbx_seq_one_letter_code
_entity_poly.pdbx_strand_id
1 'polypeptide(L)' 'MILEAQHFALSEDVLPAPPAESFLALPTCRNLRESTENFQREMIRQALAQNNHNWAASARALETDVANLHRLAKRLGLKD' A
#
# COMPACT_ATOMS: atom_id res chain seq x y z
N MET A 1 3.39 -6.29 -44.05
CA MET A 1 4.09 -6.93 -42.92
C MET A 1 3.02 -7.33 -41.92
N ILE A 2 2.43 -8.50 -42.12
CA ILE A 2 1.32 -9.03 -41.32
C ILE A 2 1.91 -10.12 -40.44
N LEU A 3 1.77 -9.99 -39.12
CA LEU A 3 2.29 -10.97 -38.17
C LEU A 3 1.24 -12.08 -38.01
N GLU A 4 1.58 -13.27 -38.49
CA GLU A 4 0.75 -14.47 -38.47
C GLU A 4 0.64 -15.08 -37.06
N ALA A 5 -0.54 -15.61 -36.71
CA ALA A 5 -0.93 -16.01 -35.34
C ALA A 5 -0.28 -17.31 -34.83
N GLN A 6 0.78 -17.77 -35.49
CA GLN A 6 1.39 -19.09 -35.28
C GLN A 6 2.47 -19.09 -34.19
N HIS A 7 2.73 -17.94 -33.55
CA HIS A 7 3.60 -17.83 -32.37
C HIS A 7 2.85 -18.03 -31.04
N PHE A 8 1.55 -18.38 -31.08
CA PHE A 8 0.73 -18.63 -29.90
C PHE A 8 0.52 -20.13 -29.61
N ALA A 9 1.32 -21.01 -30.22
CA ALA A 9 1.38 -22.41 -29.84
C ALA A 9 2.40 -22.58 -28.72
N LEU A 10 2.02 -22.21 -27.49
CA LEU A 10 2.68 -22.76 -26.30
C LEU A 10 2.51 -24.26 -26.40
N SER A 11 3.58 -24.96 -26.77
CA SER A 11 3.61 -26.41 -26.75
C SER A 11 3.40 -26.82 -25.30
N GLU A 12 2.21 -27.34 -25.02
CA GLU A 12 1.81 -27.95 -23.76
C GLU A 12 2.58 -29.27 -23.64
N ASP A 13 3.89 -29.16 -23.42
CA ASP A 13 4.73 -30.28 -23.03
C ASP A 13 4.35 -30.60 -21.58
N VAL A 14 3.51 -31.62 -21.44
CA VAL A 14 3.00 -32.12 -20.16
C VAL A 14 4.18 -32.61 -19.33
N LEU A 15 4.70 -31.73 -18.48
CA LEU A 15 5.63 -32.07 -17.41
C LEU A 15 4.87 -32.79 -16.28
N PRO A 16 5.48 -33.78 -15.62
CA PRO A 16 4.83 -34.52 -14.55
C PRO A 16 4.52 -33.59 -13.37
N ALA A 17 3.31 -33.75 -12.82
CA ALA A 17 2.76 -32.91 -11.76
C ALA A 17 3.75 -32.74 -10.60
N PRO A 18 4.12 -31.50 -10.21
CA PRO A 18 4.92 -31.28 -9.03
C PRO A 18 4.14 -31.70 -7.77
N PRO A 19 4.84 -32.20 -6.73
CA PRO A 19 4.22 -32.61 -5.48
C PRO A 19 3.49 -31.40 -4.88
N ALA A 20 2.22 -31.63 -4.52
CA ALA A 20 1.28 -30.69 -3.91
C ALA A 20 2.02 -29.56 -3.19
N GLU A 21 2.12 -28.43 -3.88
CA GLU A 21 2.67 -27.21 -3.36
C GLU A 21 1.93 -26.95 -2.06
N SER A 22 2.68 -26.98 -0.96
CA SER A 22 2.29 -26.25 0.23
C SER A 22 2.04 -24.84 -0.28
N PHE A 23 0.77 -24.47 -0.43
CA PHE A 23 0.34 -23.11 -0.69
C PHE A 23 0.95 -22.30 0.44
N LEU A 24 2.17 -21.82 0.20
CA LEU A 24 2.90 -20.90 1.06
C LEU A 24 1.84 -19.89 1.43
N ALA A 25 1.57 -19.75 2.73
CA ALA A 25 0.63 -18.78 3.24
C ALA A 25 1.00 -17.44 2.61
N LEU A 26 0.31 -17.08 1.52
CA LEU A 26 0.53 -15.84 0.82
C LEU A 26 0.35 -14.79 1.90
N PRO A 27 1.32 -13.89 2.10
CA PRO A 27 1.17 -12.84 3.10
C PRO A 27 -0.19 -12.22 2.80
N THR A 28 -1.11 -12.30 3.77
CA THR A 28 -2.49 -11.88 3.61
C THR A 28 -2.43 -10.47 3.02
N CYS A 29 -2.71 -10.34 1.72
CA CYS A 29 -2.54 -9.07 1.03
C CYS A 29 -3.39 -8.07 1.80
N ARG A 30 -2.74 -7.15 2.53
CA ARG A 30 -3.46 -6.11 3.26
C ARG A 30 -4.28 -5.39 2.23
N ASN A 31 -5.57 -5.25 2.50
CA ASN A 31 -6.44 -4.55 1.57
C ASN A 31 -5.91 -3.12 1.35
N LEU A 32 -6.25 -2.52 0.22
CA LEU A 32 -5.76 -1.19 -0.16
C LEU A 32 -6.04 -0.15 0.93
N ARG A 33 -7.19 -0.26 1.59
CA ARG A 33 -7.57 0.63 2.68
C ARG A 33 -6.58 0.55 3.85
N GLU A 34 -6.28 -0.63 4.35
CA GLU A 34 -5.33 -0.80 5.46
C GLU A 34 -3.91 -0.34 5.07
N SER A 35 -3.50 -0.62 3.83
CA SER A 35 -2.21 -0.16 3.31
C SER A 35 -2.11 1.36 3.25
N THR A 36 -3.16 2.03 2.75
CA THR A 36 -3.21 3.49 2.71
C THR A 36 -3.33 4.12 4.10
N GLU A 37 -4.10 3.54 5.01
CA GLU A 37 -4.19 4.00 6.40
C GLU A 37 -2.84 3.91 7.12
N ASN A 38 -2.10 2.82 6.92
CA ASN A 38 -0.74 2.66 7.46
C ASN A 38 0.23 3.70 6.88
N PHE A 39 0.20 3.92 5.56
CA PHE A 39 1.02 4.93 4.91
C PHE A 39 0.70 6.34 5.43
N GLN A 40 -0.58 6.70 5.52
CA GLN A 40 -1.01 7.98 6.09
C GLN A 40 -0.54 8.14 7.53
N ARG A 41 -0.64 7.08 8.34
CA ARG A 41 -0.19 7.10 9.74
C ARG A 41 1.29 7.42 9.84
N GLU A 42 2.09 6.77 9.00
CA GLU A 42 3.54 6.95 8.98
C GLU A 42 3.93 8.35 8.50
N MET A 43 3.32 8.83 7.42
CA MET A 43 3.53 10.18 6.91
C MET A 43 3.22 11.25 7.97
N ILE A 44 2.11 11.12 8.69
CA ILE A 44 1.73 12.05 9.77
C ILE A 44 2.75 12.02 10.91
N ARG A 45 3.22 10.84 11.31
CA ARG A 45 4.25 10.71 12.36
C ARG A 45 5.56 11.38 11.97
N GLN A 46 6.02 11.17 10.74
CA GLN A 46 7.25 11.80 10.24
C GLN A 46 7.11 13.32 10.17
N ALA A 47 5.98 13.82 9.69
CA ALA A 47 5.73 15.26 9.64
C ALA A 47 5.68 15.87 11.04
N LEU A 48 5.12 15.17 12.04
CA LEU A 48 5.13 15.62 13.43
C LEU A 48 6.54 15.61 14.01
N ALA A 49 7.31 14.55 13.80
CA ALA A 49 8.68 14.45 14.30
C ALA A 49 9.58 15.57 13.74
N GLN A 50 9.48 15.86 12.44
CA GLN A 50 10.26 16.92 11.78
C GLN A 50 9.85 18.34 12.21
N ASN A 51 8.63 18.52 12.71
CA ASN A 51 8.09 19.82 13.10
C ASN A 51 7.90 19.94 14.62
N ASN A 52 8.66 19.21 15.43
CA ASN A 52 8.60 19.26 16.90
C ASN A 52 7.19 19.06 17.47
N HIS A 53 6.43 18.12 16.89
CA HIS A 53 5.03 17.83 17.22
C HIS A 53 4.06 19.02 17.03
N ASN A 54 4.44 20.03 16.25
CA ASN A 54 3.57 21.15 15.92
C ASN A 54 2.62 20.78 14.77
N TRP A 55 1.36 20.54 15.13
CA TRP A 55 0.29 20.19 14.19
C TRP A 55 0.09 21.21 13.05
N ALA A 56 0.26 22.50 13.31
CA ALA A 56 0.09 23.53 12.28
C ALA A 56 1.21 23.50 11.25
N ALA A 57 2.45 23.35 11.71
CA ALA A 57 3.61 23.23 10.82
C ALA A 57 3.58 21.89 10.05
N SER A 58 3.22 20.78 10.70
CA SER A 58 3.05 19.49 10.04
C SER A 58 1.93 19.50 8.99
N ALA A 59 0.81 20.17 9.25
CA ALA A 59 -0.27 20.31 8.26
C ALA A 59 0.21 21.07 7.01
N ARG A 60 0.95 22.17 7.20
CA ARG A 60 1.56 22.92 6.09
C ARG A 60 2.57 22.08 5.31
N ALA A 61 3.41 21.30 6.00
CA ALA A 61 4.38 20.41 5.36
C ALA A 61 3.70 19.28 4.57
N LEU A 62 2.51 18.85 4.99
CA LEU A 62 1.68 17.86 4.29
C LEU A 62 0.69 18.50 3.30
N GLU A 63 0.82 19.80 3.03
CA GLU A 63 -0.04 20.56 2.10
C GLU A 63 -1.54 20.43 2.42
N THR A 64 -1.88 20.39 3.70
CA THR A 64 -3.27 20.29 4.18
C THR A 64 -3.57 21.28 5.30
N ASP A 65 -4.83 21.38 5.70
CA ASP A 65 -5.25 22.20 6.82
C ASP A 65 -5.20 21.42 8.15
N VAL A 66 -5.08 22.15 9.25
CA VAL A 66 -4.94 21.58 10.61
C VAL A 66 -6.19 20.79 11.02
N ALA A 67 -7.38 21.23 10.61
CA ALA A 67 -8.62 20.55 10.96
C ALA A 67 -8.75 19.20 10.23
N ASN A 68 -8.35 19.13 8.97
CA ASN A 68 -8.25 17.88 8.22
C ASN A 68 -7.19 16.95 8.83
N LEU A 69 -6.00 17.45 9.12
CA LEU A 69 -4.95 16.65 9.75
C LEU A 69 -5.40 16.06 11.10
N HIS A 70 -6.10 16.83 11.94
CA HIS A 70 -6.65 16.31 13.19
C HIS A 70 -7.73 15.25 12.99
N ARG A 71 -8.66 15.45 12.04
CA ARG A 71 -9.69 14.46 11.70
C ARG A 71 -9.06 13.16 11.20
N LEU A 72 -8.04 13.27 10.34
CA LEU A 72 -7.27 12.14 9.84
C LEU A 72 -6.55 11.41 10.98
N ALA A 73 -5.85 12.14 11.84
CA ALA A 73 -5.15 11.55 12.99
C ALA A 73 -6.12 10.80 13.92
N LYS A 74 -7.30 11.36 14.21
CA LYS A 74 -8.32 10.70 15.01
C LYS A 74 -8.87 9.44 14.34
N ARG A 75 -9.20 9.52 13.04
CA ARG A 75 -9.67 8.38 12.26
C ARG A 75 -8.64 7.24 12.21
N LEU A 76 -7.35 7.58 12.17
CA LEU A 76 -6.25 6.62 12.09
C LEU A 76 -5.78 6.10 13.47
N GLY A 77 -6.40 6.55 14.57
CA GLY A 77 -6.05 6.15 15.93
C GLY A 77 -4.73 6.74 16.44
N LEU A 78 -4.31 7.89 15.91
CA LEU A 78 -3.09 8.59 16.33
C LEU A 78 -3.32 9.64 17.42
N LYS A 79 -4.57 10.09 17.58
CA LYS A 79 -4.93 11.19 18.46
C LYS A 79 -6.35 10.98 19.00
N ASP A 80 -6.54 11.18 20.30
CA ASP A 80 -7.85 11.11 20.97
C ASP A 80 -8.63 12.43 20.89
#